data_AF-A0A6V7P2G1-F1
#
_entry.id   AF-A0A6V7P2G1-F1
#
_cell.length_a   1.000
_cell.length_b   1.000
_cell.length_c   1.000
_cell.angle_alpha   90.00
_cell.angle_beta   90.00
_cell.angle_gamma   90.00
#
_symmetry.space_group_name_H-M   'P 1'
#
loop_
_entity.id
_entity.type
_entity.pdbx_description
1 polymer ?
#
loop_
_entity_poly.entity_id
_entity_poly.type
_entity_poly.pdbx_seq_one_letter_code
_entity_poly.pdbx_strand_id
1 'polypeptide(L)'
;MSSTPTDPPTPCTPASDAGWHEIADVDKLALYERVVRRSTANSSNRGKLPYIHRAGTRTFVATRHNWDVIIMKKDGPMMRLRKDMLETMVNMQSQPLSDENEVPMTEQEICTQVLGTRYGYIPGRGYGPKPKSRREVSENQSSQLQEELTNTKTLLETQQSQIETQQSQIETQRKEIGWLKTMVQQIIQMPPRNEHSGPSTT
;
A
#
# COMPACT_ATOMS: atom_id res chain seq x y z
N MET A 1 40.98 94.27 -51.58
CA MET A 1 40.50 93.20 -50.70
C MET A 1 39.00 93.37 -50.59
N SER A 2 38.21 92.62 -51.37
CA SER A 2 36.74 92.73 -51.36
C SER A 2 36.18 91.43 -50.81
N SER A 3 35.59 91.50 -49.61
CA SER A 3 34.94 90.37 -48.95
C SER A 3 33.52 90.21 -49.50
N THR A 4 33.20 89.01 -49.96
CA THR A 4 31.84 88.59 -50.34
C THR A 4 30.99 88.36 -49.09
N PRO A 5 29.69 88.72 -49.08
CA PRO A 5 28.79 88.38 -47.98
C PRO A 5 28.39 86.91 -48.03
N THR A 6 28.55 86.22 -46.90
CA THR A 6 28.10 84.84 -46.69
C THR A 6 26.63 84.85 -46.29
N ASP A 7 25.76 84.20 -47.07
CA ASP A 7 24.36 83.99 -46.69
C ASP A 7 24.26 83.09 -45.43
N PRO A 8 23.29 83.35 -44.52
CA PRO A 8 23.12 82.54 -43.31
C PRO A 8 22.61 81.13 -43.65
N PRO A 9 22.99 80.11 -42.87
CA PRO A 9 22.55 78.74 -43.11
C PRO A 9 21.05 78.59 -42.86
N THR A 10 20.35 77.95 -43.79
CA THR A 10 18.95 77.58 -43.69
C THR A 10 18.71 76.79 -42.38
N PRO A 11 17.71 77.14 -41.55
CA PRO A 11 17.44 76.41 -40.32
C PRO A 11 16.91 75.01 -40.65
N CYS A 12 17.59 73.98 -40.14
CA CYS A 12 17.12 72.59 -40.20
C CYS A 12 15.75 72.52 -39.52
N THR A 13 14.70 72.28 -40.30
CA THR A 13 13.37 71.98 -39.75
C THR A 13 13.47 70.59 -39.09
N PRO A 14 13.17 70.45 -37.79
CA PRO A 14 13.12 69.12 -37.18
C PRO A 14 12.02 68.31 -37.88
N ALA A 15 12.34 67.08 -38.27
CA ALA A 15 11.37 66.17 -38.86
C ALA A 15 10.13 66.09 -37.94
N SER A 16 8.95 66.37 -38.48
CA SER A 16 7.70 66.35 -37.72
C SER A 16 7.49 64.98 -37.06
N ASP A 17 6.92 64.94 -35.84
CA ASP A 17 6.58 63.71 -35.10
C ASP A 17 5.84 62.65 -35.93
N ALA A 18 5.10 63.06 -36.96
CA ALA A 18 4.44 62.17 -37.91
C ALA A 18 5.39 61.20 -38.63
N GLY A 19 6.62 61.64 -38.95
CA GLY A 19 7.61 60.80 -39.62
C GLY A 19 8.19 59.70 -38.74
N TRP A 20 8.26 59.92 -37.42
CA TRP A 20 8.73 58.92 -36.46
C TRP A 20 7.72 57.81 -36.23
N HIS A 21 6.43 58.14 -36.24
CA HIS A 21 5.35 57.15 -36.14
C HIS A 21 5.30 56.22 -37.36
N GLU A 22 5.46 56.77 -38.56
CA GLU A 22 5.44 55.99 -39.81
C GLU A 22 6.62 55.00 -39.87
N ILE A 23 7.83 55.43 -39.50
CA ILE A 23 9.02 54.54 -39.43
C ILE A 23 8.83 53.45 -38.36
N ALA A 24 8.30 53.81 -37.18
CA ALA A 24 8.05 52.85 -36.11
C ALA A 24 6.97 51.81 -36.45
N ASP A 25 5.98 52.19 -37.26
CA ASP A 25 4.91 51.28 -37.68
C ASP A 25 5.35 50.34 -38.81
N VAL A 26 6.20 50.80 -39.74
CA VAL A 26 6.86 49.93 -40.73
C VAL A 26 7.75 48.90 -40.03
N ASP A 27 8.52 49.29 -39.01
CA ASP A 27 9.34 48.36 -38.24
C ASP A 27 8.52 47.37 -37.41
N LYS A 28 7.40 47.80 -36.81
CA LYS A 28 6.47 46.89 -36.12
C LYS A 28 5.83 45.89 -37.07
N LEU A 29 5.40 46.32 -38.26
CA LEU A 29 4.84 45.42 -39.27
C LEU A 29 5.89 44.42 -39.76
N ALA A 30 7.12 44.88 -40.04
CA ALA A 30 8.21 44.00 -40.44
C ALA A 30 8.59 42.99 -39.34
N LEU A 31 8.58 43.40 -38.07
CA LEU A 31 8.77 42.52 -36.92
C LEU A 31 7.62 41.52 -36.78
N TYR A 32 6.38 41.97 -36.90
CA TYR A 32 5.19 41.14 -36.83
C TYR A 32 5.21 40.06 -37.93
N GLU A 33 5.44 40.45 -39.18
CA GLU A 33 5.59 39.52 -40.29
C GLU A 33 6.73 38.52 -40.06
N ARG A 34 7.87 38.97 -39.52
CA ARG A 34 8.99 38.09 -39.19
C ARG A 34 8.62 37.07 -38.11
N VAL A 35 7.85 37.46 -37.11
CA VAL A 35 7.37 36.55 -36.05
C VAL A 35 6.36 35.55 -36.63
N VAL A 36 5.40 36.01 -37.42
CA VAL A 36 4.39 35.16 -38.07
C VAL A 36 5.04 34.17 -39.03
N ARG A 37 5.99 34.62 -39.86
CA ARG A 37 6.75 33.76 -40.79
C ARG A 37 7.55 32.69 -40.06
N ARG A 38 8.20 33.03 -38.94
CA ARG A 38 8.91 32.05 -38.10
C ARG A 38 7.95 31.08 -37.42
N SER A 39 6.80 31.55 -36.92
CA SER A 39 5.80 30.71 -36.26
C SER A 39 5.19 29.68 -37.22
N THR A 40 4.77 30.12 -38.40
CA THR A 40 4.20 29.26 -39.46
C THR A 40 5.20 28.22 -39.96
N ALA A 41 6.47 28.62 -40.17
CA ALA A 41 7.55 27.70 -40.51
C ALA A 41 7.84 26.70 -39.38
N ASN A 42 7.90 27.16 -38.12
CA ASN A 42 8.13 26.29 -36.96
C ASN A 42 6.99 25.28 -36.75
N SER A 43 5.74 25.71 -36.95
CA SER A 43 4.56 24.82 -36.92
C SER A 43 4.64 23.74 -38.01
N SER A 44 4.95 24.15 -39.24
CA SER A 44 5.12 23.24 -40.38
C SER A 44 6.28 22.26 -40.18
N ASN A 45 7.39 22.72 -39.62
CA ASN A 45 8.56 21.89 -39.33
C ASN A 45 8.28 20.90 -38.19
N ARG A 46 7.52 21.30 -37.16
CA ARG A 46 7.05 20.40 -36.10
C ARG A 46 6.17 19.27 -36.63
N GLY A 47 5.35 19.54 -37.64
CA GLY A 47 4.52 18.53 -38.30
C GLY A 47 5.31 17.47 -39.08
N LYS A 48 6.58 17.74 -39.41
CA LYS A 48 7.47 16.82 -40.14
C LYS A 48 8.37 15.98 -39.23
N LEU A 49 8.32 16.18 -37.91
CA LEU A 49 9.12 15.41 -36.98
C LEU A 49 8.62 13.96 -36.91
N PRO A 50 9.51 12.96 -36.96
CA PRO A 50 9.13 11.54 -36.87
C PRO A 50 8.49 11.20 -35.51
N TYR A 51 8.75 12.01 -34.48
CA TYR A 51 8.12 11.88 -33.18
C TYR A 51 7.56 13.24 -32.71
N ILE A 52 6.25 13.27 -32.42
CA ILE A 52 5.58 14.46 -31.89
C ILE A 52 5.88 14.54 -30.39
N HIS A 53 6.93 15.26 -30.01
CA HIS A 53 7.15 15.60 -28.60
C HIS A 53 6.03 16.55 -28.14
N ARG A 54 4.98 16.01 -27.50
CA ARG A 54 4.04 16.78 -26.64
C ARG A 54 4.68 17.20 -25.31
N ALA A 55 6.01 17.14 -25.20
CA ALA A 55 6.79 17.32 -23.99
C ALA A 55 7.11 18.79 -23.67
N GLY A 56 6.25 19.72 -24.08
CA GLY A 56 6.14 20.95 -23.30
C GLY A 56 5.40 20.59 -22.01
N THR A 57 5.83 21.11 -20.86
CA THR A 57 4.96 21.15 -19.68
C THR A 57 3.65 21.77 -20.13
N ARG A 58 2.56 20.99 -20.14
CA ARG A 58 1.23 21.50 -20.46
C ARG A 58 1.06 22.80 -19.67
N THR A 59 0.58 23.86 -20.32
CA THR A 59 0.32 25.11 -19.61
C THR A 59 -0.55 24.82 -18.39
N PHE A 60 -0.34 25.54 -17.29
CA PHE A 60 -1.10 25.34 -16.04
C PHE A 60 -2.62 25.23 -16.29
N VAL A 61 -3.12 26.03 -17.23
CA VAL A 61 -4.51 26.03 -17.69
C VAL A 61 -4.92 24.70 -18.35
N ALA A 62 -4.11 24.17 -19.27
CA ALA A 62 -4.41 22.89 -19.94
C ALA A 62 -4.32 21.70 -18.97
N THR A 63 -3.41 21.76 -17.99
CA THR A 63 -3.31 20.76 -16.92
C THR A 63 -4.55 20.82 -16.01
N ARG A 64 -4.97 22.02 -15.59
CA ARG A 64 -6.15 22.23 -14.75
C ARG A 64 -7.45 21.80 -15.43
N HIS A 65 -7.63 22.15 -16.71
CA HIS A 65 -8.81 21.74 -17.46
C HIS A 65 -8.89 20.21 -17.60
N ASN A 66 -7.74 19.52 -17.74
CA ASN A 66 -7.71 18.06 -17.73
C ASN A 66 -8.05 17.48 -16.35
N TRP A 67 -7.61 18.12 -15.26
CA TRP A 67 -8.01 17.72 -13.90
C TRP A 67 -9.50 17.89 -13.67
N ASP A 68 -10.10 18.99 -14.10
CA ASP A 68 -11.55 19.21 -14.00
C ASP A 68 -12.32 18.14 -14.80
N VAL A 69 -11.84 17.81 -16.01
CA VAL A 69 -12.43 16.76 -16.85
C VAL A 69 -12.29 15.35 -16.24
N ILE A 70 -11.15 15.03 -15.63
CA ILE A 70 -10.88 13.69 -15.07
C ILE A 70 -11.50 13.50 -13.68
N ILE A 71 -11.44 14.53 -12.83
CA ILE A 71 -11.88 14.47 -11.43
C ILE A 71 -13.36 14.81 -11.27
N MET A 72 -13.88 15.82 -12.00
CA MET A 72 -15.22 16.39 -11.72
C MET A 72 -16.34 15.88 -12.63
N LYS A 73 -16.05 15.04 -13.64
CA LYS A 73 -17.12 14.38 -14.40
C LYS A 73 -17.85 13.38 -13.51
N LYS A 74 -19.18 13.53 -13.42
CA LYS A 74 -20.09 12.70 -12.61
C LYS A 74 -19.88 11.19 -12.80
N ASP A 75 -19.54 10.76 -14.02
CA ASP A 75 -19.31 9.35 -14.38
C ASP A 75 -17.85 9.06 -14.78
N GLY A 76 -16.92 9.96 -14.43
CA GLY A 76 -15.50 9.81 -14.72
C GLY A 76 -14.87 8.64 -13.93
N PRO A 77 -13.71 8.13 -14.39
CA PRO A 77 -13.04 7.00 -13.75
C PRO A 77 -12.71 7.24 -12.26
N MET A 78 -12.40 8.48 -11.87
CA MET A 78 -12.13 8.84 -10.47
C MET A 78 -13.39 8.76 -9.58
N MET A 79 -14.55 9.16 -10.10
CA MET A 79 -15.82 9.09 -9.36
C MET A 79 -16.28 7.64 -9.19
N ARG A 80 -16.10 6.80 -10.22
CA ARG A 80 -16.36 5.36 -10.15
C ARG A 80 -15.48 4.71 -9.09
N LEU A 81 -14.17 4.95 -9.14
CA LEU A 81 -13.23 4.43 -8.14
C LEU A 81 -13.63 4.86 -6.71
N ARG A 82 -14.01 6.13 -6.51
CA ARG A 82 -14.47 6.60 -5.20
C ARG A 82 -15.73 5.86 -4.73
N LYS A 83 -16.68 5.63 -5.63
CA LYS A 83 -17.92 4.91 -5.32
C LYS A 83 -17.62 3.47 -4.92
N ASP A 84 -16.77 2.78 -5.68
CA ASP A 84 -16.38 1.39 -5.41
C ASP A 84 -15.63 1.28 -4.07
N MET A 85 -14.74 2.22 -3.77
CA MET A 85 -14.06 2.30 -2.47
C MET A 85 -15.05 2.54 -1.32
N LEU A 86 -16.01 3.45 -1.49
CA LEU A 86 -17.03 3.71 -0.47
C LEU A 86 -17.91 2.48 -0.22
N GLU A 87 -18.33 1.80 -1.27
CA GLU A 87 -19.10 0.56 -1.19
C GLU A 87 -18.30 -0.53 -0.46
N THR A 88 -17.00 -0.64 -0.75
CA THR A 88 -16.09 -1.54 -0.04
C THR A 88 -16.03 -1.24 1.47
N MET A 89 -15.94 0.03 1.85
CA MET A 89 -15.94 0.43 3.27
C MET A 89 -17.24 0.08 3.97
N VAL A 90 -18.39 0.34 3.34
CA VAL A 90 -19.71 0.02 3.89
C VAL A 90 -19.86 -1.48 4.08
N ASN A 91 -19.43 -2.27 3.09
CA ASN A 91 -19.47 -3.73 3.17
C ASN A 91 -18.62 -4.23 4.35
N MET A 92 -17.40 -3.71 4.53
CA MET A 92 -16.53 -4.05 5.68
C MET A 92 -17.16 -3.68 7.03
N GLN A 93 -17.85 -2.54 7.13
CA GLN A 93 -18.57 -2.15 8.35
C GLN A 93 -19.75 -3.07 8.66
N SER A 94 -20.41 -3.61 7.63
CA SER A 94 -21.59 -4.45 7.77
C SER A 94 -21.29 -5.95 7.95
N GLN A 95 -20.02 -6.35 7.95
CA GLN A 95 -19.66 -7.76 8.12
C GLN A 95 -20.03 -8.25 9.53
N PRO A 96 -20.79 -9.35 9.65
CA PRO A 96 -21.10 -9.93 10.95
C PRO A 96 -19.83 -10.53 11.56
N LEU A 97 -19.60 -10.22 12.84
CA LEU A 97 -18.54 -10.83 13.64
C LEU A 97 -18.86 -12.31 13.80
N SER A 98 -17.94 -13.18 13.36
CA SER A 98 -18.19 -14.62 13.31
C SER A 98 -17.98 -15.28 14.67
N ASP A 99 -17.15 -14.68 15.52
CA ASP A 99 -16.81 -15.16 16.85
C ASP A 99 -17.27 -14.20 17.96
N GLU A 100 -17.72 -14.74 19.10
CA GLU A 100 -18.17 -13.95 20.27
C GLU A 100 -17.08 -13.03 20.88
N ASN A 101 -15.81 -13.23 20.50
CA ASN A 101 -14.66 -12.46 20.98
C ASN A 101 -14.06 -11.51 19.94
N GLU A 102 -14.64 -11.41 18.74
CA GLU A 102 -14.09 -10.54 17.69
C GLU A 102 -14.57 -9.10 17.89
N VAL A 103 -13.65 -8.15 17.88
CA VAL A 103 -13.96 -6.71 18.01
C VAL A 103 -14.25 -6.15 16.61
N PRO A 104 -15.36 -5.40 16.41
CA PRO A 104 -15.65 -4.81 15.11
C PRO A 104 -14.54 -3.84 14.70
N MET A 105 -14.15 -3.92 13.43
CA MET A 105 -13.09 -3.09 12.88
C MET A 105 -13.46 -1.61 12.99
N THR A 106 -12.52 -0.78 13.44
CA THR A 106 -12.76 0.65 13.61
C THR A 106 -12.83 1.36 12.25
N GLU A 107 -13.53 2.49 12.19
CA GLU A 107 -13.62 3.29 10.96
C GLU A 107 -12.24 3.66 10.41
N GLN A 108 -11.26 3.92 11.28
CA GLN A 108 -9.89 4.26 10.88
C GLN A 108 -9.17 3.07 10.25
N GLU A 109 -9.35 1.87 10.79
CA GLU A 109 -8.79 0.64 10.24
C GLU A 109 -9.39 0.32 8.88
N ILE A 110 -10.72 0.45 8.73
CA ILE A 110 -11.42 0.31 7.45
C ILE A 110 -10.91 1.33 6.42
N CYS A 111 -10.81 2.60 6.82
CA CYS A 111 -10.26 3.64 5.94
C CYS A 111 -8.83 3.33 5.50
N THR A 112 -8.01 2.84 6.42
CA THR A 112 -6.61 2.50 6.14
C THR A 112 -6.50 1.29 5.23
N GLN A 113 -7.36 0.29 5.39
CA GLN A 113 -7.38 -0.92 4.56
C GLN A 113 -7.86 -0.63 3.13
N VAL A 114 -8.89 0.20 2.97
CA VAL A 114 -9.47 0.53 1.66
C VAL A 114 -8.69 1.63 0.92
N LEU A 115 -8.36 2.74 1.60
CA LEU A 115 -7.67 3.89 0.99
C LEU A 115 -6.14 3.75 1.02
N GLY A 116 -5.61 2.90 1.88
CA GLY A 116 -4.19 2.81 2.16
C GLY A 116 -3.67 3.93 3.08
N THR A 117 -2.42 3.77 3.53
CA THR A 117 -1.72 4.77 4.33
C THR A 117 -0.90 5.69 3.44
N ARG A 118 -1.12 7.00 3.53
CA ARG A 118 -0.28 7.99 2.86
C ARG A 118 0.87 8.41 3.77
N TYR A 119 2.09 8.07 3.35
CA TYR A 119 3.34 8.49 4.02
C TYR A 119 3.79 9.88 3.55
N GLY A 120 4.50 10.61 4.42
CA GLY A 120 5.11 11.90 4.08
C GLY A 120 4.13 13.08 4.16
N TYR A 121 4.47 14.21 3.51
CA TYR A 121 3.70 15.45 3.64
C TYR A 121 2.38 15.40 2.86
N ILE A 122 1.29 15.67 3.57
CA ILE A 122 -0.07 15.79 3.06
C ILE A 122 -0.47 17.27 3.06
N PRO A 123 -0.65 17.90 1.89
CA PRO A 123 -1.04 19.30 1.80
C PRO A 123 -2.30 19.60 2.63
N GLY A 124 -2.21 20.61 3.50
CA GLY A 124 -3.30 21.00 4.39
C GLY A 124 -3.61 20.05 5.56
N ARG A 125 -2.91 18.91 5.69
CA ARG A 125 -3.09 17.95 6.79
C ARG A 125 -1.80 17.62 7.56
N GLY A 126 -0.65 18.17 7.15
CA GLY A 126 0.64 17.94 7.82
C GLY A 126 1.33 16.67 7.36
N TYR A 127 2.27 16.14 8.15
CA TYR A 127 2.97 14.89 7.83
C TYR A 127 2.13 13.68 8.27
N GLY A 128 1.91 12.74 7.35
CA GLY A 128 1.33 11.45 7.64
C GLY A 128 2.25 10.56 8.49
N PRO A 129 1.79 9.36 8.86
CA PRO A 129 2.58 8.41 9.64
C PRO A 129 3.96 8.18 9.04
N LYS A 130 4.97 7.99 9.88
CA LYS A 130 6.31 7.64 9.40
C LYS A 130 6.30 6.16 8.96
N PRO A 131 6.88 5.82 7.80
CA PRO A 131 7.01 4.41 7.42
C PRO A 131 7.85 3.68 8.46
N LYS A 132 7.42 2.46 8.82
CA LYS A 132 8.17 1.61 9.76
C LYS A 132 9.58 1.39 9.21
N SER A 133 10.57 1.57 10.07
CA SER A 133 11.95 1.30 9.67
C SER A 133 12.14 -0.20 9.45
N ARG A 134 13.04 -0.60 8.55
CA ARG A 134 13.41 -2.02 8.36
C ARG A 134 13.76 -2.70 9.69
N ARG A 135 14.37 -1.96 10.62
CA ARG A 135 14.72 -2.44 11.96
C ARG A 135 13.49 -2.79 12.79
N GLU A 136 12.49 -1.92 12.82
CA GLU A 136 11.24 -2.14 13.56
C GLU A 136 10.46 -3.34 13.01
N VAL A 137 10.45 -3.53 11.69
CA VAL A 137 9.81 -4.71 11.07
C VAL A 137 10.51 -5.99 11.51
N SER A 138 11.85 -6.00 11.48
CA SER A 138 12.66 -7.15 11.91
C SER A 138 12.49 -7.46 13.41
N GLU A 139 12.45 -6.44 14.26
CA GLU A 139 12.27 -6.61 15.71
C GLU A 139 10.88 -7.17 16.03
N ASN A 140 9.82 -6.68 15.36
CA ASN A 140 8.46 -7.22 15.52
C ASN A 140 8.34 -8.67 15.03
N GLN A 141 8.99 -9.01 13.92
CA GLN A 141 9.03 -10.40 13.43
C GLN A 141 9.80 -11.30 14.41
N SER A 142 10.92 -10.81 14.95
CA SER A 142 11.70 -11.54 15.94
C SER A 142 10.92 -11.77 17.23
N SER A 143 10.17 -10.77 17.71
CA SER A 143 9.36 -10.92 18.93
C SER A 143 8.22 -11.91 18.72
N GLN A 144 7.53 -11.85 17.57
CA GLN A 144 6.47 -12.81 17.24
C GLN A 144 7.00 -14.24 17.15
N LEU A 145 8.14 -14.45 16.46
CA LEU A 145 8.79 -15.76 16.37
C LEU A 145 9.23 -16.27 17.75
N GLN A 146 9.69 -15.37 18.64
CA GLN A 146 10.07 -15.73 20.00
C GLN A 146 8.86 -16.16 20.82
N GLU A 147 7.74 -15.46 20.70
CA GLU A 147 6.47 -15.83 21.34
C GLU A 147 5.97 -17.20 20.86
N GLU A 148 5.94 -17.42 19.54
CA GLU A 148 5.58 -18.72 18.94
C GLU A 148 6.51 -19.85 19.42
N LEU A 149 7.83 -19.60 19.51
CA LEU A 149 8.78 -20.55 20.08
C LEU A 149 8.52 -20.84 21.55
N THR A 150 8.19 -19.83 22.35
CA THR A 150 7.85 -20.05 23.76
C THR A 150 6.57 -20.85 23.92
N ASN A 151 5.55 -20.58 23.12
CA ASN A 151 4.26 -21.29 23.15
C ASN A 151 4.40 -22.74 22.69
N THR A 152 5.18 -23.00 21.64
CA THR A 152 5.45 -24.37 21.17
C THR A 152 6.28 -25.15 22.19
N LYS A 153 7.25 -24.51 22.84
CA LYS A 153 8.06 -25.14 23.88
C LYS A 153 7.22 -25.54 25.09
N THR A 154 6.37 -24.65 25.60
CA THR A 154 5.48 -24.98 26.73
C THR A 154 4.50 -26.09 26.36
N LEU A 155 3.95 -26.07 25.15
CA LEU A 155 3.11 -27.15 24.65
C LEU A 155 3.84 -28.49 24.62
N LEU A 156 5.08 -28.52 24.11
CA LEU A 156 5.90 -29.74 24.11
C LEU A 156 6.20 -30.25 25.53
N GLU A 157 6.53 -29.35 26.46
CA GLU A 157 6.76 -29.72 27.86
C GLU A 157 5.50 -30.35 28.48
N THR A 158 4.32 -29.76 28.23
CA THR A 158 3.05 -30.34 28.73
C THR A 158 2.75 -31.71 28.11
N GLN A 159 2.98 -31.88 26.81
CA GLN A 159 2.79 -33.16 26.13
C GLN A 159 3.75 -34.21 26.66
N GLN A 160 5.01 -33.85 26.92
CA GLN A 160 6.02 -34.74 27.45
C GLN A 160 5.62 -35.26 28.85
N SER A 161 5.16 -34.38 29.75
CA SER A 161 4.65 -34.81 31.06
C SER A 161 3.43 -35.73 30.98
N GLN A 162 2.53 -35.50 30.00
CA GLN A 162 1.39 -36.40 29.76
C GLN A 162 1.85 -37.78 29.31
N ILE A 163 2.82 -37.86 28.39
CA ILE A 163 3.38 -39.14 27.90
C ILE A 163 4.05 -39.90 29.04
N GLU A 164 4.83 -39.24 29.88
CA GLU A 164 5.48 -39.88 31.05
C GLU A 164 4.45 -40.44 32.03
N THR A 165 3.38 -39.68 32.29
CA THR A 165 2.28 -40.13 33.14
C THR A 165 1.59 -41.37 32.56
N GLN A 166 1.32 -41.37 31.25
CA GLN A 166 0.74 -42.52 30.54
C GLN A 166 1.66 -43.74 30.57
N GLN A 167 2.97 -43.56 30.37
CA GLN A 167 3.94 -44.65 30.43
C GLN A 167 3.98 -45.31 31.82
N SER A 168 3.95 -44.52 32.89
CA SER A 168 3.89 -45.04 34.27
C SER A 168 2.62 -45.86 34.53
N GLN A 169 1.48 -45.40 34.02
CA GLN A 169 0.21 -46.15 34.12
C GLN A 169 0.26 -47.47 33.34
N ILE A 170 0.78 -47.45 32.11
CA ILE A 170 0.94 -48.66 31.28
C ILE A 170 1.87 -49.66 31.97
N GLU A 171 2.97 -49.20 32.55
CA GLU A 171 3.93 -50.05 33.27
C GLU A 171 3.27 -50.71 34.50
N THR A 172 2.45 -49.95 35.22
CA THR A 172 1.69 -50.47 36.36
C THR A 172 0.69 -51.55 35.93
N GLN A 173 -0.07 -51.28 34.87
CA GLN A 173 -1.01 -52.25 34.28
C GLN A 173 -0.28 -53.51 33.78
N ARG A 174 0.91 -53.37 33.17
CA ARG A 174 1.72 -54.52 32.73
C ARG A 174 2.13 -55.43 33.89
N LYS A 175 2.51 -54.85 35.04
CA LYS A 175 2.85 -55.61 36.25
C LYS A 175 1.63 -56.36 36.79
N GLU A 176 0.47 -55.73 36.84
CA GLU A 176 -0.78 -56.35 37.28
C GLU A 176 -1.18 -57.51 36.37
N ILE A 177 -1.14 -57.32 35.05
CA ILE A 177 -1.38 -58.40 34.06
C ILE A 177 -0.37 -59.53 34.24
N GLY A 178 0.90 -59.23 34.50
CA GLY A 178 1.93 -60.22 34.78
C GLY A 178 1.59 -61.06 36.02
N TRP A 179 1.18 -60.41 37.11
CA TRP A 179 0.77 -61.07 38.34
C TRP A 179 -0.47 -61.96 38.14
N LEU A 180 -1.49 -61.46 37.44
CA LEU A 180 -2.69 -62.24 37.10
C LEU A 180 -2.34 -63.47 36.26
N LYS A 181 -1.42 -63.35 35.29
CA LYS A 181 -0.96 -64.50 34.50
C LYS A 181 -0.29 -65.57 35.36
N THR A 182 0.57 -65.17 36.30
CA THR A 182 1.20 -66.14 37.23
C THR A 182 0.17 -66.84 38.11
N MET A 183 -0.83 -66.11 38.63
CA MET A 183 -1.91 -66.69 39.44
C MET A 183 -2.73 -67.72 38.65
N VAL A 184 -3.13 -67.40 37.41
CA VAL A 184 -3.86 -68.32 36.54
C VAL A 184 -3.02 -69.56 36.22
N GLN A 185 -1.74 -69.36 35.91
CA GLN A 185 -0.82 -70.45 35.62
C GLN A 185 -0.67 -71.42 36.81
N GLN A 186 -0.61 -70.89 38.02
CA GLN A 186 -0.57 -71.69 39.24
C GLN A 186 -1.84 -72.53 39.43
N ILE A 187 -3.03 -71.97 39.18
CA ILE A 187 -4.30 -72.70 39.28
C ILE A 187 -4.36 -73.85 38.27
N ILE A 188 -3.91 -73.63 37.03
CA ILE A 188 -3.88 -74.66 35.98
C ILE A 188 -2.94 -75.82 36.35
N GLN A 189 -1.87 -75.55 37.11
CA GLN A 189 -0.89 -76.55 37.56
C GLN A 189 -1.26 -77.25 38.86
N MET A 190 -2.35 -76.87 39.54
CA MET A 190 -2.81 -77.59 40.73
C MET A 190 -3.53 -78.90 40.35
N PRO A 191 -3.21 -80.04 40.98
CA PRO A 191 -3.92 -81.30 40.73
C PRO A 191 -5.39 -81.20 41.20
N PRO A 192 -6.32 -81.94 40.58
CA PRO A 192 -7.74 -81.89 40.93
C PRO A 192 -7.96 -82.28 42.39
N ARG A 193 -8.78 -81.51 43.12
CA ARG A 193 -9.20 -81.87 44.49
C ARG A 193 -9.99 -83.17 44.44
N ASN A 194 -9.45 -84.22 45.07
CA ASN A 194 -10.17 -85.47 45.29
C ASN A 194 -11.31 -85.23 46.29
N GLU A 195 -12.54 -85.21 45.78
CA GLU A 195 -13.80 -85.25 46.53
C GLU A 195 -14.04 -86.65 47.14
N HIS A 196 -13.16 -87.16 48.01
CA HIS A 196 -13.43 -88.42 48.71
C HIS A 196 -12.82 -88.44 50.12
N SER A 197 -13.60 -87.99 51.10
CA SER A 197 -13.73 -88.67 52.40
C SER A 197 -14.86 -88.02 53.19
N GLY A 198 -16.08 -88.53 53.00
CA GLY A 198 -17.15 -88.34 53.98
C GLY A 198 -16.85 -89.20 55.23
N PRO A 199 -17.30 -88.78 56.43
CA PRO A 199 -16.98 -89.50 57.66
C PRO A 199 -17.68 -90.87 57.67
N SER A 200 -16.88 -91.95 57.57
CA SER A 200 -17.38 -93.29 57.83
C SER A 200 -17.63 -93.42 59.33
N THR A 201 -18.91 -93.55 59.66
CA THR A 201 -19.44 -93.80 61.00
C THR A 201 -19.59 -95.31 61.17
N THR A 202 -19.18 -95.80 62.35
CA THR A 202 -19.37 -97.16 62.93
C THR A 202 -18.39 -98.25 62.49
#